data_AF-A0A929JZ36-F1
#
_entry.id   AF-A0A929JZ36-F1
#
_cell.length_a   1.000
_cell.length_b   1.000
_cell.length_c   1.000
_cell.angle_alpha   90.00
_cell.angle_beta   90.00
_cell.angle_gamma   90.00
#
_symmetry.space_group_name_H-M   'P 1'
#
loop_
_entity.id
_entity.type
_entity.pdbx_description
1 polymer ?
#
loop_
_entity_poly.entity_id
_entity_poly.type
_entity_poly.pdbx_seq_one_letter_code
_entity_poly.pdbx_strand_id
1 'polypeptide(L)'
;MFLYKRLVEHADPTVTITIYEKSDRLGAGMPYSASGANDEHITNVSGNEIPELVTTVSDWICTVPKDTLDKFKIDPERFNEYKVLPRLLFGQYLTEQFRLLMQQAKEKGIETIVNYNTAVADVVDYPDEDRIQVVTADGCKVYHHRVAICTGHFWPKKYEGKVEGYFDSPYPPSKLTFKADHEVAIRGSSLTAIDAIRTLSRYNGSFDKDADGKLTYEGYPDSQNFRMVMHSRNGLLPAMRFHLEDSHLGKNTVLSADEVKAERDANNGFLPLDYVFENNFKDGIKQNDPEFYARIKDMQMEEFVDLMMGMRERRDAFELLQAEYDEAERSIKKRESIYWKEMLGILSFAMNYPAKYFSAEDMLRVQKTLMPLISIVIAYVPQSSAGEMLALHSAGVLDIVAVGDDSTIEPAEGGGVTVTYTDEDGGQKTKHYATFVDCIGQPHLAFSDIPYKSLVDERVLTPAKLKFSDPNAGQDALAKNDSKVTKDSTGDYYLTVPGVAINDSFEAVDGYGAFNGRIYILAVPYIGGFNPDYSGLDFGEAASALVIKAMMR
;
A
#
# COMPACT_ATOMS: atom_id res chain seq x y z
N MET A 1 13.27 -8.01 4.36
CA MET A 1 14.45 -7.14 4.51
C MET A 1 14.67 -6.76 5.97
N PHE A 2 13.87 -5.84 6.52
CA PHE A 2 14.11 -5.27 7.85
C PHE A 2 14.10 -6.29 8.99
N LEU A 3 13.18 -7.26 8.99
CA LEU A 3 13.22 -8.34 9.99
C LEU A 3 14.55 -9.10 9.99
N TYR A 4 15.09 -9.41 8.81
CA TYR A 4 16.40 -10.06 8.70
C TYR A 4 17.53 -9.15 9.18
N LYS A 5 17.51 -7.86 8.84
CA LYS A 5 18.45 -6.86 9.39
C LYS A 5 18.46 -6.89 10.92
N ARG A 6 17.28 -6.85 11.55
CA ARG A 6 17.16 -6.90 13.02
C ARG A 6 17.64 -8.22 13.61
N LEU A 7 17.39 -9.36 12.95
CA LEU A 7 17.97 -10.64 13.35
C LEU A 7 19.50 -10.61 13.29
N VAL A 8 20.08 -10.09 12.22
CA VAL A 8 21.55 -9.96 12.10
C VAL A 8 22.13 -9.01 13.15
N GLU A 9 21.39 -7.97 13.54
CA GLU A 9 21.80 -7.01 14.57
C GLU A 9 21.75 -7.59 15.99
N HIS A 10 20.75 -8.42 16.31
CA HIS A 10 20.38 -8.74 17.69
C HIS A 10 20.30 -10.23 18.03
N ALA A 11 20.20 -11.14 17.06
CA ALA A 11 20.05 -12.57 17.34
C ALA A 11 21.35 -13.17 17.88
N ASP A 12 21.19 -14.15 18.76
CA ASP A 12 22.29 -14.99 19.21
C ASP A 12 22.81 -15.87 18.05
N PRO A 13 24.14 -16.07 17.89
CA PRO A 13 24.71 -16.92 16.85
C PRO A 13 24.24 -18.38 16.82
N THR A 14 23.64 -18.88 17.90
CA THR A 14 23.01 -20.22 17.96
C THR A 14 21.69 -20.33 17.19
N VAL A 15 21.11 -19.21 16.77
CA VAL A 15 19.86 -19.19 15.99
C VAL A 15 20.17 -19.48 14.51
N THR A 16 19.54 -20.53 13.97
CA THR A 16 19.51 -20.77 12.52
C THR A 16 18.30 -20.04 11.91
N ILE A 17 18.55 -19.22 10.89
CA ILE A 17 17.51 -18.49 10.16
C ILE A 17 17.24 -19.23 8.84
N THR A 18 15.99 -19.64 8.62
CA THR A 18 15.56 -20.18 7.32
C THR A 18 14.63 -19.22 6.60
N ILE A 19 14.94 -18.90 5.35
CA ILE A 19 14.14 -18.02 4.49
C ILE A 19 13.55 -18.84 3.35
N TYR A 20 12.24 -18.74 3.15
CA TYR A 20 11.52 -19.31 2.02
C TYR A 20 11.11 -18.17 1.08
N GLU A 21 11.62 -18.18 -0.15
CA GLU A 21 11.35 -17.16 -1.16
C GLU A 21 10.82 -17.84 -2.41
N LYS A 22 9.65 -17.40 -2.88
CA LYS A 22 8.98 -17.99 -4.06
C LYS A 22 9.70 -17.66 -5.37
N SER A 23 10.53 -16.62 -5.38
CA SER A 23 11.32 -16.19 -6.53
C SER A 23 12.78 -16.62 -6.45
N ASP A 24 13.57 -16.20 -7.43
CA ASP A 24 14.99 -16.48 -7.55
C ASP A 24 15.89 -15.46 -6.82
N ARG A 25 15.30 -14.47 -6.14
CA ARG A 25 16.01 -13.35 -5.53
C ARG A 25 15.38 -12.87 -4.24
N LEU A 26 16.21 -12.37 -3.33
CA LEU A 26 15.78 -11.70 -2.10
C LEU A 26 15.80 -10.17 -2.26
N GLY A 27 15.13 -9.49 -1.33
CA GLY A 27 15.19 -8.03 -1.18
C GLY A 27 14.13 -7.28 -1.99
N ALA A 28 14.09 -7.46 -3.31
CA ALA A 28 13.25 -6.66 -4.21
C ALA A 28 11.73 -6.84 -3.99
N GLY A 29 11.29 -8.05 -3.61
CA GLY A 29 9.86 -8.38 -3.55
C GLY A 29 9.15 -8.21 -4.90
N MET A 30 7.81 -8.19 -4.88
CA MET A 30 7.03 -8.00 -6.11
C MET A 30 7.16 -6.59 -6.70
N PRO A 31 6.98 -5.48 -5.95
CA PRO A 31 6.89 -4.14 -6.55
C PRO A 31 8.16 -3.68 -7.26
N TYR A 32 9.32 -4.17 -6.84
CA TYR A 32 10.63 -3.75 -7.34
C TYR A 32 11.32 -4.81 -8.19
N SER A 33 10.57 -5.83 -8.65
CA SER A 33 11.07 -6.85 -9.59
C SER A 33 10.21 -6.93 -10.85
N ALA A 34 10.62 -7.76 -11.81
CA ALA A 34 9.83 -8.02 -13.02
C ALA A 34 8.42 -8.58 -12.74
N SER A 35 8.16 -9.05 -11.50
CA SER A 35 6.82 -9.46 -11.09
C SER A 35 5.85 -8.27 -10.89
N GLY A 36 6.36 -7.04 -10.73
CA GLY A 36 5.57 -5.84 -10.46
C GLY A 36 6.01 -4.59 -11.20
N ALA A 37 7.08 -4.64 -12.00
CA ALA A 37 7.63 -3.47 -12.68
C ALA A 37 8.24 -3.78 -14.05
N ASN A 38 8.11 -2.81 -14.96
CA ASN A 38 8.89 -2.69 -16.20
C ASN A 38 9.86 -1.49 -16.06
N ASP A 39 10.60 -1.17 -17.12
CA ASP A 39 11.62 -0.11 -17.12
C ASP A 39 11.05 1.30 -16.94
N GLU A 40 9.81 1.54 -17.37
CA GLU A 40 9.11 2.80 -17.25
C GLU A 40 8.59 3.09 -15.83
N HIS A 41 8.49 2.06 -14.98
CA HIS A 41 7.92 2.18 -13.64
C HIS A 41 8.92 2.74 -12.64
N ILE A 42 8.43 3.66 -11.81
CA ILE A 42 9.21 4.38 -10.81
C ILE A 42 8.58 4.23 -9.42
N THR A 43 9.39 4.42 -8.40
CA THR A 43 8.95 4.50 -7.01
C THR A 43 8.13 5.79 -6.79
N ASN A 44 7.29 5.80 -5.76
CA ASN A 44 6.68 7.04 -5.23
C ASN A 44 7.48 7.63 -4.05
N VAL A 45 8.53 6.94 -3.61
CA VAL A 45 9.51 7.36 -2.60
C VAL A 45 10.87 7.67 -3.24
N SER A 46 11.61 8.62 -2.69
CA SER A 46 12.96 9.00 -3.09
C SER A 46 14.04 8.40 -2.18
N GLY A 47 15.29 8.54 -2.62
CA GLY A 47 16.48 8.04 -1.93
C GLY A 47 16.54 8.37 -0.44
N ASN A 48 16.24 9.62 -0.08
CA ASN A 48 16.31 10.16 1.28
C ASN A 48 15.17 9.69 2.21
N GLU A 49 14.09 9.12 1.68
CA GLU A 49 12.99 8.57 2.49
C GLU A 49 13.22 7.11 2.86
N ILE A 50 14.19 6.43 2.24
CA ILE A 50 14.44 5.01 2.49
C ILE A 50 15.07 4.85 3.87
N PRO A 51 14.50 4.02 4.76
CA PRO A 51 15.13 3.70 6.03
C PRO A 51 16.55 3.17 5.88
N GLU A 52 17.40 3.43 6.88
CA GLU A 52 18.79 3.02 6.84
C GLU A 52 18.96 1.50 6.66
N LEU A 53 19.68 1.14 5.60
CA LEU A 53 20.15 -0.21 5.31
C LEU A 53 21.68 -0.27 5.51
N VAL A 54 22.38 -1.15 4.81
CA VAL A 54 23.83 -1.31 5.00
C VAL A 54 24.61 -0.17 4.36
N THR A 55 24.17 0.29 3.18
CA THR A 55 24.70 1.47 2.50
C THR A 55 23.54 2.35 2.07
N THR A 56 23.76 3.65 1.92
CA THR A 56 22.75 4.54 1.34
C THR A 56 22.58 4.28 -0.16
N VAL A 57 21.47 4.74 -0.76
CA VAL A 57 21.29 4.68 -2.22
C VAL A 57 22.34 5.54 -2.93
N SER A 58 22.66 6.71 -2.38
CA SER A 58 23.66 7.64 -2.92
C SER A 58 25.06 7.03 -2.94
N ASP A 59 25.45 6.27 -1.92
CA ASP A 59 26.74 5.57 -1.93
C ASP A 59 26.72 4.39 -2.89
N TRP A 60 25.61 3.66 -2.93
CA TRP A 60 25.46 2.49 -3.78
C TRP A 60 25.47 2.85 -5.26
N ILE A 61 24.85 3.96 -5.68
CA ILE A 61 24.73 4.33 -7.09
C ILE A 61 26.11 4.52 -7.74
N CYS A 62 27.10 4.99 -6.97
CA CYS A 62 28.49 5.14 -7.42
C CYS A 62 29.19 3.79 -7.71
N THR A 63 28.63 2.68 -7.25
CA THR A 63 29.17 1.32 -7.46
C THR A 63 28.48 0.56 -8.60
N VAL A 64 27.36 1.09 -9.11
CA VAL A 64 26.54 0.42 -10.13
C VAL A 64 27.25 0.47 -11.48
N PRO A 65 27.25 -0.64 -12.26
CA PRO A 65 27.85 -0.66 -13.58
C PRO A 65 27.24 0.40 -14.52
N LYS A 66 28.09 1.06 -15.30
CA LYS A 66 27.70 2.13 -16.23
C LYS A 66 26.54 1.72 -17.15
N ASP A 67 26.60 0.53 -17.75
CA ASP A 67 25.55 0.06 -18.67
C ASP A 67 24.16 -0.01 -18.00
N THR A 68 24.12 -0.31 -16.70
CA THR A 68 22.87 -0.33 -15.93
C THR A 68 22.38 1.08 -15.66
N LEU A 69 23.27 2.01 -15.31
CA LEU A 69 22.92 3.41 -15.10
C LEU A 69 22.46 4.09 -16.39
N ASP A 70 23.14 3.81 -17.51
CA ASP A 70 22.82 4.33 -18.84
C ASP A 70 21.42 3.88 -19.28
N LYS A 71 21.04 2.62 -19.01
CA LYS A 71 19.68 2.11 -19.25
C LYS A 71 18.61 2.97 -18.57
N PHE A 72 18.86 3.41 -17.35
CA PHE A 72 17.94 4.23 -16.56
C PHE A 72 18.19 5.73 -16.66
N LYS A 73 19.14 6.15 -17.51
CA LYS A 73 19.54 7.56 -17.70
C LYS A 73 19.96 8.25 -16.40
N ILE A 74 20.71 7.53 -15.56
CA ILE A 74 21.23 8.05 -14.29
C ILE A 74 22.71 8.41 -14.43
N ASP A 75 23.04 9.63 -14.06
CA ASP A 75 24.42 10.10 -13.90
C ASP A 75 24.79 10.04 -12.41
N PRO A 76 25.74 9.17 -11.99
CA PRO A 76 26.10 9.03 -10.59
C PRO A 76 26.72 10.30 -10.00
N GLU A 77 27.39 11.14 -10.81
CA GLU A 77 27.99 12.39 -10.34
C GLU A 77 26.95 13.48 -10.07
N ARG A 78 25.74 13.33 -10.63
CA ARG A 78 24.61 14.26 -10.49
C ARG A 78 23.41 13.62 -9.82
N PHE A 79 23.62 12.48 -9.17
CA PHE A 79 22.56 11.79 -8.46
C PHE A 79 22.00 12.68 -7.36
N ASN A 80 20.68 12.68 -7.22
CA ASN A 80 19.97 13.49 -6.24
C ASN A 80 19.02 12.58 -5.47
N GLU A 81 19.31 12.39 -4.18
CA GLU A 81 18.54 11.53 -3.28
C GLU A 81 17.08 11.98 -3.07
N TYR A 82 16.73 13.22 -3.42
CA TYR A 82 15.35 13.73 -3.37
C TYR A 82 14.52 13.31 -4.60
N LYS A 83 15.12 12.63 -5.57
CA LYS A 83 14.41 12.09 -6.74
C LYS A 83 13.99 10.65 -6.52
N VAL A 84 12.82 10.32 -7.06
CA VAL A 84 12.33 8.94 -7.15
C VAL A 84 13.22 8.10 -8.06
N LEU A 85 13.15 6.79 -7.89
CA LEU A 85 14.01 5.81 -8.56
C LEU A 85 13.22 4.94 -9.53
N PRO A 86 13.83 4.47 -10.63
CA PRO A 86 13.27 3.35 -11.40
C PRO A 86 13.09 2.12 -10.50
N ARG A 87 11.91 1.50 -10.50
CA ARG A 87 11.60 0.40 -9.56
C ARG A 87 12.55 -0.78 -9.71
N LEU A 88 12.90 -1.14 -10.94
CA LEU A 88 13.80 -2.26 -11.21
C LEU A 88 15.23 -1.98 -10.73
N LEU A 89 15.71 -0.73 -10.83
CA LEU A 89 17.00 -0.34 -10.27
C LEU A 89 16.96 -0.36 -8.74
N PHE A 90 15.88 0.18 -8.16
CA PHE A 90 15.69 0.14 -6.72
C PHE A 90 15.61 -1.30 -6.19
N GLY A 91 15.02 -2.22 -6.95
CA GLY A 91 15.04 -3.65 -6.64
C GLY A 91 16.44 -4.24 -6.61
N GLN A 92 17.32 -3.84 -7.53
CA GLN A 92 18.73 -4.25 -7.51
C GLN A 92 19.43 -3.75 -6.26
N TYR A 93 19.21 -2.48 -5.87
CA TYR A 93 19.71 -1.94 -4.61
C TYR A 93 19.27 -2.80 -3.43
N LEU A 94 17.96 -3.08 -3.30
CA LEU A 94 17.44 -3.90 -2.21
C LEU A 94 18.04 -5.31 -2.21
N THR A 95 18.22 -5.95 -3.37
CA THR A 95 18.88 -7.26 -3.46
C THR A 95 20.33 -7.20 -2.96
N GLU A 96 21.09 -6.17 -3.34
CA GLU A 96 22.47 -5.98 -2.86
C GLU A 96 22.52 -5.68 -1.36
N GLN A 97 21.60 -4.88 -0.83
CA GLN A 97 21.48 -4.66 0.61
C GLN A 97 21.20 -5.97 1.37
N PHE A 98 20.35 -6.84 0.82
CA PHE A 98 20.11 -8.16 1.42
C PHE A 98 21.39 -9.01 1.44
N ARG A 99 22.13 -9.01 0.33
CA ARG A 99 23.40 -9.74 0.21
C ARG A 99 24.42 -9.27 1.24
N LEU A 100 24.53 -7.96 1.47
CA LEU A 100 25.40 -7.39 2.49
C LEU A 100 24.97 -7.81 3.91
N LEU A 101 23.67 -7.85 4.20
CA LEU A 101 23.18 -8.37 5.48
C LEU A 101 23.51 -9.86 5.66
N MET A 102 23.40 -10.68 4.61
CA MET A 102 23.79 -12.09 4.68
C MET A 102 25.29 -12.27 4.92
N GLN A 103 26.12 -11.40 4.35
CA GLN A 103 27.55 -11.38 4.63
C GLN A 103 27.82 -11.03 6.11
N GLN A 104 27.15 -10.01 6.65
CA GLN A 104 27.26 -9.64 8.06
C GLN A 104 26.78 -10.79 8.99
N ALA A 105 25.70 -11.49 8.63
CA ALA A 105 25.22 -12.66 9.36
C ALA A 105 26.30 -13.74 9.43
N LYS A 106 26.92 -14.05 8.29
CA LYS A 106 28.01 -15.03 8.19
C LYS A 106 29.23 -14.62 9.02
N GLU A 107 29.61 -13.35 8.99
CA GLU A 107 30.73 -12.82 9.78
C GLU A 107 30.46 -12.91 11.29
N LYS A 108 29.19 -12.80 11.70
CA LYS A 108 28.75 -13.01 13.09
C LYS A 108 28.50 -14.47 13.46
N GLY A 109 28.67 -15.41 12.53
CA GLY A 109 28.41 -16.83 12.76
C GLY A 109 26.94 -17.22 12.82
N ILE A 110 26.02 -16.35 12.38
CA ILE A 110 24.58 -16.64 12.32
C ILE A 110 24.31 -17.45 11.04
N GLU A 111 23.87 -18.70 11.21
CA GLU A 111 23.54 -19.55 10.07
C GLU A 111 22.28 -19.04 9.36
N THR A 112 22.37 -18.84 8.05
CA THR A 112 21.22 -18.47 7.20
C THR A 112 21.07 -19.47 6.06
N ILE A 113 19.93 -20.15 6.01
CA ILE A 113 19.54 -21.09 4.97
C ILE A 113 18.49 -20.40 4.09
N VAL A 114 18.74 -20.32 2.79
CA VAL A 114 17.82 -19.69 1.83
C VAL A 114 17.30 -20.73 0.86
N ASN A 115 15.98 -20.88 0.80
CA ASN A 115 15.26 -21.72 -0.14
C ASN A 115 14.61 -20.82 -1.21
N TYR A 116 15.30 -20.63 -2.32
CA TYR A 116 14.78 -19.92 -3.50
C TYR A 116 13.77 -20.78 -4.27
N ASN A 117 12.94 -20.15 -5.09
CA ASN A 117 11.90 -20.80 -5.89
C ASN A 117 10.99 -21.72 -5.06
N THR A 118 10.81 -21.41 -3.79
CA THR A 118 10.13 -22.26 -2.81
C THR A 118 8.93 -21.50 -2.25
N ALA A 119 7.76 -21.73 -2.83
CA ALA A 119 6.51 -21.21 -2.30
C ALA A 119 6.08 -22.03 -1.07
N VAL A 120 5.71 -21.35 0.02
CA VAL A 120 5.06 -21.96 1.17
C VAL A 120 3.57 -22.12 0.86
N ALA A 121 3.07 -23.34 0.96
CA ALA A 121 1.67 -23.68 0.73
C ALA A 121 0.85 -23.66 2.01
N ASP A 122 1.43 -24.05 3.15
CA ASP A 122 0.74 -24.03 4.44
C ASP A 122 1.72 -23.87 5.62
N VAL A 123 1.16 -23.51 6.78
CA VAL A 123 1.87 -23.45 8.07
C VAL A 123 1.00 -24.18 9.10
N VAL A 124 1.60 -25.08 9.88
CA VAL A 124 0.88 -25.89 10.88
C VAL A 124 1.52 -25.68 12.24
N ASP A 125 0.72 -25.38 13.25
CA ASP A 125 1.21 -25.15 14.62
C ASP A 125 1.10 -26.44 15.46
N TYR A 126 2.17 -26.77 16.18
CA TYR A 126 2.24 -27.93 17.08
C TYR A 126 2.55 -27.45 18.50
N PRO A 127 1.54 -26.94 19.24
CA PRO A 127 1.75 -26.36 20.57
C PRO A 127 2.33 -27.35 21.58
N ASP A 128 1.90 -28.61 21.55
CA ASP A 128 2.39 -29.66 22.46
C ASP A 128 3.88 -29.98 22.27
N GLU A 129 4.42 -29.68 21.09
CA GLU A 129 5.82 -29.90 20.73
C GLU A 129 6.65 -28.61 20.76
N ASP A 130 6.02 -27.46 21.03
CA ASP A 130 6.58 -26.11 20.89
C ASP A 130 7.25 -25.89 19.53
N ARG A 131 6.59 -26.33 18.45
CA ARG A 131 7.11 -26.27 17.08
C ARG A 131 6.06 -25.83 16.09
N ILE A 132 6.53 -25.34 14.94
CA ILE A 132 5.73 -25.04 13.76
C ILE A 132 6.30 -25.83 12.59
N GLN A 133 5.42 -26.38 11.76
CA GLN A 133 5.80 -26.98 10.49
C GLN A 133 5.48 -26.01 9.35
N VAL A 134 6.48 -25.74 8.52
CA VAL A 134 6.30 -25.05 7.22
C VAL A 134 6.15 -26.12 6.15
N VAL A 135 5.07 -26.03 5.37
CA VAL A 135 4.77 -26.93 4.25
C VAL A 135 4.95 -26.18 2.94
N THR A 136 5.88 -26.64 2.11
CA THR A 136 6.17 -26.04 0.79
C THR A 136 5.23 -26.60 -0.29
N ALA A 137 5.12 -25.90 -1.42
CA ALA A 137 4.22 -26.26 -2.51
C ALA A 137 4.55 -27.62 -3.18
N ASP A 138 5.79 -28.09 -3.06
CA ASP A 138 6.22 -29.43 -3.49
C ASP A 138 5.98 -30.52 -2.44
N GLY A 139 5.43 -30.16 -1.28
CA GLY A 139 5.07 -31.07 -0.20
C GLY A 139 6.18 -31.34 0.83
N CYS A 140 7.34 -30.68 0.72
CA CYS A 140 8.35 -30.77 1.78
C CYS A 140 7.85 -30.14 3.09
N LYS A 141 8.27 -30.72 4.22
CA LYS A 141 7.83 -30.36 5.56
C LYS A 141 9.05 -30.14 6.44
N VAL A 142 9.17 -28.94 7.01
CA VAL A 142 10.32 -28.57 7.85
C VAL A 142 9.81 -27.94 9.14
N TYR A 143 10.39 -28.34 10.26
CA TYR A 143 10.03 -27.82 11.58
C TYR A 143 10.91 -26.63 11.98
N HIS A 144 10.29 -25.64 12.61
CA HIS A 144 10.90 -24.44 13.17
C HIS A 144 10.32 -24.15 14.56
N HIS A 145 11.02 -23.37 15.38
CA HIS A 145 10.50 -22.94 16.69
C HIS A 145 9.56 -21.74 16.56
N ARG A 146 9.86 -20.83 15.64
CA ARG A 146 9.09 -19.61 15.37
C ARG A 146 9.01 -19.37 13.86
N VAL A 147 7.95 -18.73 13.39
CA VAL A 147 7.76 -18.32 11.99
C VAL A 147 7.32 -16.86 11.93
N ALA A 148 7.84 -16.12 10.95
CA ALA A 148 7.37 -14.79 10.62
C ALA A 148 6.86 -14.76 9.17
N ILE A 149 5.59 -14.43 9.00
CA ILE A 149 4.93 -14.35 7.70
C ILE A 149 5.14 -12.95 7.12
N CYS A 150 6.08 -12.85 6.18
CA CYS A 150 6.48 -11.61 5.50
C CYS A 150 6.25 -11.69 3.98
N THR A 151 5.16 -12.32 3.54
CA THR A 151 4.91 -12.64 2.11
C THR A 151 4.61 -11.43 1.23
N GLY A 152 4.31 -10.28 1.83
CA GLY A 152 4.00 -9.05 1.11
C GLY A 152 2.73 -9.19 0.29
N HIS A 153 2.81 -8.91 -1.01
CA HIS A 153 1.64 -8.82 -1.88
C HIS A 153 1.06 -10.19 -2.28
N PHE A 154 -0.27 -10.24 -2.40
CA PHE A 154 -1.05 -11.42 -2.79
C PHE A 154 -2.18 -11.01 -3.75
N TRP A 155 -2.07 -11.45 -5.00
CA TRP A 155 -3.00 -11.11 -6.09
C TRP A 155 -3.68 -12.37 -6.61
N PRO A 156 -4.86 -12.73 -6.06
CA PRO A 156 -5.60 -13.89 -6.55
C PRO A 156 -6.13 -13.63 -7.96
N LYS A 157 -6.08 -14.66 -8.83
CA LYS A 157 -6.69 -14.59 -10.17
C LYS A 157 -8.10 -15.17 -10.13
N LYS A 158 -9.10 -14.34 -10.41
CA LYS A 158 -10.51 -14.73 -10.43
C LYS A 158 -10.98 -15.00 -11.86
N TYR A 159 -10.78 -14.03 -12.77
CA TYR A 159 -11.25 -14.08 -14.16
C TYR A 159 -10.13 -14.00 -15.19
N GLU A 160 -8.96 -13.50 -14.83
CA GLU A 160 -7.80 -13.44 -15.73
C GLU A 160 -7.43 -14.82 -16.26
N GLY A 161 -7.27 -14.92 -17.58
CA GLY A 161 -7.02 -16.18 -18.27
C GLY A 161 -8.25 -17.07 -18.46
N LYS A 162 -9.41 -16.70 -17.88
CA LYS A 162 -10.71 -17.35 -18.10
C LYS A 162 -11.63 -16.52 -18.98
N VAL A 163 -11.56 -15.19 -18.86
CA VAL A 163 -12.30 -14.23 -19.66
C VAL A 163 -11.30 -13.49 -20.54
N GLU A 164 -11.48 -13.57 -21.86
CA GLU A 164 -10.62 -12.88 -22.83
C GLU A 164 -10.63 -11.37 -22.57
N GLY A 165 -9.49 -10.69 -22.64
CA GLY A 165 -9.39 -9.25 -22.41
C GLY A 165 -9.59 -8.79 -20.95
N TYR A 166 -9.76 -9.69 -19.99
CA TYR A 166 -9.89 -9.36 -18.56
C TYR A 166 -8.56 -9.57 -17.81
N PHE A 167 -8.12 -8.54 -17.09
CA PHE A 167 -6.95 -8.60 -16.21
C PHE A 167 -7.36 -8.25 -14.77
N ASP A 168 -7.16 -9.18 -13.82
CA ASP A 168 -7.52 -9.01 -12.39
C ASP A 168 -6.58 -8.03 -11.66
N SER A 169 -5.45 -7.69 -12.27
CA SER A 169 -4.47 -6.71 -11.81
C SER A 169 -3.61 -6.28 -13.00
N PRO A 170 -2.83 -5.19 -12.93
CA PRO A 170 -1.84 -4.91 -13.97
C PRO A 170 -0.56 -5.76 -13.83
N TYR A 171 -0.41 -6.56 -12.76
CA TYR A 171 0.84 -7.24 -12.44
C TYR A 171 0.84 -8.73 -12.87
N PRO A 172 1.95 -9.27 -13.41
CA PRO A 172 3.13 -8.54 -13.86
C PRO A 172 2.80 -7.64 -15.06
N PRO A 173 3.41 -6.44 -15.16
CA PRO A 173 3.08 -5.48 -16.23
C PRO A 173 3.45 -5.99 -17.62
N SER A 174 4.34 -6.98 -17.71
CA SER A 174 4.66 -7.68 -18.94
C SER A 174 3.46 -8.33 -19.65
N LYS A 175 2.30 -8.50 -18.99
CA LYS A 175 1.08 -9.00 -19.63
C LYS A 175 0.26 -7.92 -20.34
N LEU A 176 0.58 -6.64 -20.09
CA LEU A 176 -0.07 -5.49 -20.72
C LEU A 176 0.72 -4.95 -21.92
N THR A 177 1.69 -5.72 -22.42
CA THR A 177 2.58 -5.34 -23.53
C THR A 177 1.97 -5.71 -24.89
N PHE A 178 0.80 -5.16 -25.18
CA PHE A 178 0.06 -5.42 -26.42
C PHE A 178 -0.42 -4.13 -27.08
N LYS A 179 -0.75 -4.24 -28.37
CA LYS A 179 -1.42 -3.19 -29.13
C LYS A 179 -2.93 -3.37 -29.06
N ALA A 180 -3.65 -2.28 -28.94
CA ALA A 180 -5.09 -2.18 -29.01
C ALA A 180 -5.47 -1.08 -30.01
N ASP A 181 -6.60 -1.28 -30.69
CA ASP A 181 -7.22 -0.28 -31.57
C ASP A 181 -8.66 -0.06 -31.11
N HIS A 182 -8.83 0.07 -29.79
CA HIS A 182 -10.10 0.23 -29.10
C HIS A 182 -9.87 0.83 -27.71
N GLU A 183 -10.95 1.19 -27.02
CA GLU A 183 -10.88 1.70 -25.66
C GLU A 183 -10.59 0.59 -24.63
N VAL A 184 -9.68 0.87 -23.70
CA VAL A 184 -9.35 0.04 -22.55
C VAL A 184 -9.96 0.64 -21.29
N ALA A 185 -10.78 -0.13 -20.58
CA ALA A 185 -11.28 0.27 -19.27
C ALA A 185 -10.25 -0.03 -18.18
N ILE A 186 -9.95 0.96 -17.35
CA ILE A 186 -9.05 0.84 -16.20
C ILE A 186 -9.87 1.13 -14.95
N ARG A 187 -9.96 0.19 -14.01
CA ARG A 187 -10.71 0.41 -12.76
C ARG A 187 -9.83 1.08 -11.71
N GLY A 188 -10.21 2.27 -11.26
CA GLY A 188 -9.47 3.07 -10.30
C GLY A 188 -8.49 4.06 -10.94
N SER A 189 -7.94 4.94 -10.10
CA SER A 189 -7.02 6.02 -10.49
C SER A 189 -5.74 6.06 -9.64
N SER A 190 -5.48 5.00 -8.86
CA SER A 190 -4.33 4.90 -7.94
C SER A 190 -2.98 4.76 -8.68
N LEU A 191 -1.86 4.68 -7.94
CA LEU A 191 -0.56 4.34 -8.52
C LEU A 191 -0.56 3.03 -9.33
N THR A 192 -1.42 2.07 -8.97
CA THR A 192 -1.60 0.83 -9.74
C THR A 192 -2.22 1.11 -11.12
N ALA A 193 -3.17 2.05 -11.21
CA ALA A 193 -3.74 2.47 -12.49
C ALA A 193 -2.71 3.24 -13.33
N ILE A 194 -1.90 4.08 -12.69
CA ILE A 194 -0.80 4.80 -13.34
C ILE A 194 0.22 3.81 -13.93
N ASP A 195 0.60 2.75 -13.21
CA ASP A 195 1.49 1.71 -13.76
C ASP A 195 0.86 1.08 -15.04
N ALA A 196 -0.42 0.71 -14.99
CA ALA A 196 -1.12 0.15 -16.16
C ALA A 196 -1.11 1.12 -17.37
N ILE A 197 -1.39 2.41 -17.12
CA ILE A 197 -1.40 3.47 -18.14
C ILE A 197 0.00 3.63 -18.76
N ARG A 198 1.05 3.63 -17.93
CA ARG A 198 2.42 3.80 -18.40
C ARG A 198 2.87 2.62 -19.25
N THR A 199 2.56 1.39 -18.86
CA THR A 199 2.83 0.23 -19.71
C THR A 199 2.02 0.28 -21.01
N LEU A 200 0.69 0.40 -20.95
CA LEU A 200 -0.16 0.36 -22.14
C LEU A 200 0.21 1.47 -23.15
N SER A 201 0.46 2.69 -22.68
CA SER A 201 0.85 3.80 -23.57
C SER A 201 2.15 3.55 -24.33
N ARG A 202 3.15 2.89 -23.74
CA ARG A 202 4.42 2.60 -24.44
C ARG A 202 4.31 1.54 -25.54
N TYR A 203 3.27 0.71 -25.50
CA TYR A 203 3.03 -0.28 -26.55
C TYR A 203 2.06 0.20 -27.64
N ASN A 204 1.36 1.31 -27.40
CA ASN A 204 0.35 1.86 -28.31
C ASN A 204 0.74 3.24 -28.89
N GLY A 205 1.93 3.75 -28.56
CA GLY A 205 2.44 5.02 -29.06
C GLY A 205 3.80 5.38 -28.46
N SER A 206 4.23 6.61 -28.71
CA SER A 206 5.50 7.15 -28.21
C SER A 206 5.33 8.50 -27.56
N PHE A 207 6.24 8.80 -26.64
CA PHE A 207 6.35 10.10 -26.00
C PHE A 207 7.56 10.84 -26.55
N ASP A 208 7.35 12.11 -26.90
CA ASP A 208 8.38 13.01 -27.38
C ASP A 208 8.30 14.34 -26.66
N LYS A 209 9.30 15.19 -26.87
CA LYS A 209 9.28 16.57 -26.39
C LYS A 209 9.11 17.51 -27.55
N ASP A 210 8.20 18.46 -27.42
CA ASP A 210 8.07 19.55 -28.38
C ASP A 210 9.22 20.57 -28.26
N ALA A 211 9.16 21.63 -29.08
CA ALA A 211 10.19 22.67 -29.13
C ALA A 211 10.37 23.42 -27.79
N ASP A 212 9.34 23.48 -26.95
CA ASP A 212 9.35 24.11 -25.64
C ASP A 212 9.75 23.12 -24.52
N GLY A 213 10.02 21.86 -24.88
CA GLY A 213 10.39 20.80 -23.97
C GLY A 213 9.21 20.14 -23.25
N LYS A 214 7.97 20.47 -23.63
CA LYS A 214 6.75 19.87 -23.09
C LYS A 214 6.59 18.46 -23.66
N LEU A 215 6.16 17.53 -22.81
CA LEU A 215 5.94 16.14 -23.20
C LEU A 215 4.66 16.03 -24.04
N THR A 216 4.74 15.35 -25.19
CA THR A 216 3.63 15.05 -26.09
C THR A 216 3.53 13.54 -26.32
N TYR A 217 2.36 13.05 -26.71
CA TYR A 217 2.12 11.65 -27.03
C TYR A 217 1.57 11.50 -28.45
N GLU A 218 2.09 10.54 -29.20
CA GLU A 218 1.61 10.17 -30.53
C GLU A 218 1.31 8.67 -30.58
N GLY A 219 0.08 8.32 -30.98
CA GLY A 219 -0.35 6.93 -31.12
C GLY A 219 0.28 6.27 -32.35
N TYR A 220 0.52 4.96 -32.29
CA TYR A 220 1.03 4.23 -33.44
C TYR A 220 -0.02 4.07 -34.55
N PRO A 221 0.39 3.90 -35.82
CA PRO A 221 -0.54 3.78 -36.95
C PRO A 221 -1.55 2.62 -36.84
N ASP A 222 -1.22 1.58 -36.08
CA ASP A 222 -2.06 0.40 -35.80
C ASP A 222 -2.81 0.48 -34.44
N SER A 223 -2.82 1.64 -33.80
CA SER A 223 -3.47 1.94 -32.52
C SER A 223 -4.20 3.29 -32.56
N GLN A 224 -4.80 3.67 -33.70
CA GLN A 224 -5.41 4.99 -33.88
C GLN A 224 -6.65 5.21 -33.00
N ASN A 225 -7.38 4.14 -32.69
CA ASN A 225 -8.57 4.16 -31.83
C ASN A 225 -8.23 3.80 -30.37
N PHE A 226 -6.95 3.64 -30.03
CA PHE A 226 -6.52 3.36 -28.67
C PHE A 226 -6.84 4.52 -27.73
N ARG A 227 -7.62 4.24 -26.69
CA ARG A 227 -7.87 5.16 -25.58
C ARG A 227 -7.93 4.37 -24.27
N MET A 228 -7.61 5.02 -23.17
CA MET A 228 -7.72 4.50 -21.83
C MET A 228 -8.74 5.35 -21.07
N VAL A 229 -9.72 4.69 -20.45
CA VAL A 229 -10.74 5.35 -19.63
C VAL A 229 -10.63 4.82 -18.21
N MET A 230 -10.22 5.69 -17.29
CA MET A 230 -10.21 5.38 -15.86
C MET A 230 -11.63 5.48 -15.30
N HIS A 231 -12.08 4.41 -14.65
CA HIS A 231 -13.35 4.34 -13.94
C HIS A 231 -13.07 4.50 -12.44
N SER A 232 -13.22 5.71 -11.92
CA SER A 232 -12.94 6.05 -10.52
C SER A 232 -14.24 6.40 -9.81
N ARG A 233 -14.36 6.04 -8.52
CA ARG A 233 -15.59 6.28 -7.75
C ARG A 233 -16.03 7.75 -7.81
N ASN A 234 -15.11 8.67 -7.55
CA ASN A 234 -15.37 10.11 -7.50
C ASN A 234 -14.75 10.87 -8.68
N GLY A 235 -14.22 10.17 -9.69
CA GLY A 235 -13.55 10.83 -10.82
C GLY A 235 -12.24 11.55 -10.47
N LEU A 236 -11.68 11.32 -9.27
CA LEU A 236 -10.50 12.06 -8.78
C LEU A 236 -9.18 11.39 -9.16
N LEU A 237 -8.16 12.23 -9.40
CA LEU A 237 -6.77 11.83 -9.57
C LEU A 237 -5.96 12.00 -8.27
N PRO A 238 -4.97 11.12 -8.02
CA PRO A 238 -4.13 11.20 -6.83
C PRO A 238 -3.24 12.44 -6.83
N ALA A 239 -2.92 12.93 -5.64
CA ALA A 239 -2.17 14.16 -5.46
C ALA A 239 -0.69 14.00 -5.79
N MET A 240 -0.10 15.11 -6.21
CA MET A 240 1.31 15.19 -6.60
C MET A 240 2.25 15.04 -5.40
N ARG A 241 3.39 14.39 -5.65
CA ARG A 241 4.56 14.43 -4.77
C ARG A 241 5.09 15.85 -4.68
N PHE A 242 5.40 16.29 -3.47
CA PHE A 242 5.94 17.61 -3.15
C PHE A 242 7.18 17.47 -2.25
N HIS A 243 7.75 18.58 -1.78
CA HIS A 243 8.85 18.53 -0.81
C HIS A 243 8.34 18.11 0.56
N LEU A 244 8.88 17.04 1.14
CA LEU A 244 8.61 16.67 2.54
C LEU A 244 9.68 17.29 3.43
N GLU A 245 9.29 18.02 4.48
CA GLU A 245 10.22 18.48 5.51
C GLU A 245 10.73 17.28 6.32
N ASP A 246 9.82 16.41 6.75
CA ASP A 246 10.17 15.13 7.38
C ASP A 246 10.13 13.98 6.36
N SER A 247 11.32 13.50 5.98
CA SER A 247 11.48 12.39 5.03
C SER A 247 11.13 11.01 5.63
N HIS A 248 10.88 10.91 6.93
CA HIS A 248 10.52 9.66 7.61
C HIS A 248 9.16 9.74 8.34
N LEU A 249 8.31 10.69 7.96
CA LEU A 249 6.90 10.81 8.36
C LEU A 249 6.64 10.59 9.86
N GLY A 250 7.22 11.43 10.69
CA GLY A 250 6.75 11.64 12.05
C GLY A 250 7.27 10.66 13.10
N LYS A 251 8.42 10.01 12.86
CA LYS A 251 9.09 9.14 13.85
C LYS A 251 9.21 9.78 15.26
N ASN A 252 9.22 11.11 15.36
CA ASN A 252 9.34 11.86 16.61
C ASN A 252 8.14 12.78 16.93
N THR A 253 7.08 12.80 16.12
CA THR A 253 5.96 13.75 16.25
C THR A 253 4.62 13.08 16.49
N VAL A 254 4.59 11.74 16.57
CA VAL A 254 3.39 10.95 16.85
C VAL A 254 3.29 10.62 18.34
N LEU A 255 2.06 10.41 18.81
CA LEU A 255 1.78 9.94 20.17
C LEU A 255 2.70 8.78 20.58
N SER A 256 3.35 8.93 21.73
CA SER A 256 4.17 7.89 22.33
C SER A 256 3.33 6.73 22.85
N ALA A 257 3.97 5.57 23.07
CA ALA A 257 3.30 4.41 23.64
C ALA A 257 2.69 4.69 25.03
N ASP A 258 3.33 5.55 25.82
CA ASP A 258 2.85 5.92 27.16
C ASP A 258 1.62 6.84 27.07
N GLU A 259 1.60 7.79 26.12
CA GLU A 259 0.43 8.64 25.87
C GLU A 259 -0.75 7.82 25.35
N VAL A 260 -0.53 6.93 24.38
CA VAL A 260 -1.57 6.01 23.88
C VAL A 260 -2.13 5.16 25.02
N LYS A 261 -1.28 4.65 25.90
CA LYS A 261 -1.72 3.86 27.05
C LYS A 261 -2.52 4.70 28.04
N ALA A 262 -2.03 5.88 28.41
CA ALA A 262 -2.70 6.75 29.36
C ALA A 262 -4.10 7.17 28.87
N GLU A 263 -4.22 7.52 27.58
CA GLU A 263 -5.50 7.88 26.99
C GLU A 263 -6.46 6.69 26.96
N ARG A 264 -5.96 5.48 26.67
CA ARG A 264 -6.78 4.26 26.73
C ARG A 264 -7.28 3.95 28.12
N ASP A 265 -6.42 4.06 29.12
CA ASP A 265 -6.79 3.84 30.52
C ASP A 265 -7.90 4.83 30.97
N ALA A 266 -7.90 6.05 30.42
CA ALA A 266 -8.94 7.06 30.65
C ALA A 266 -10.26 6.81 29.88
N ASN A 267 -10.23 6.01 28.81
CA ASN A 267 -11.36 5.82 27.87
C ASN A 267 -11.78 4.35 27.75
N ASN A 268 -11.85 3.62 28.86
CA ASN A 268 -12.32 2.22 28.91
C ASN A 268 -11.55 1.27 27.97
N GLY A 269 -10.27 1.53 27.75
CA GLY A 269 -9.39 0.74 26.89
C GLY A 269 -9.36 1.18 25.43
N PHE A 270 -10.19 2.14 25.02
CA PHE A 270 -10.25 2.68 23.67
C PHE A 270 -9.34 3.89 23.50
N LEU A 271 -8.78 4.08 22.31
CA LEU A 271 -8.12 5.33 21.93
C LEU A 271 -9.11 6.15 21.09
N PRO A 272 -9.58 7.33 21.55
CA PRO A 272 -10.50 8.14 20.76
C PRO A 272 -9.85 8.63 19.46
N LEU A 273 -10.53 8.45 18.32
CA LEU A 273 -10.02 8.91 17.02
C LEU A 273 -9.78 10.43 16.99
N ASP A 274 -10.67 11.20 17.61
CA ASP A 274 -10.57 12.66 17.64
C ASP A 274 -9.31 13.10 18.40
N TYR A 275 -8.92 12.40 19.47
CA TYR A 275 -7.66 12.65 20.16
C TYR A 275 -6.45 12.44 19.24
N VAL A 276 -6.46 11.37 18.44
CA VAL A 276 -5.39 11.12 17.46
C VAL A 276 -5.37 12.21 16.39
N PHE A 277 -6.52 12.65 15.89
CA PHE A 277 -6.62 13.71 14.88
C PHE A 277 -6.15 15.07 15.39
N GLU A 278 -6.46 15.44 16.65
CA GLU A 278 -5.94 16.67 17.26
C GLU A 278 -4.40 16.65 17.33
N ASN A 279 -3.84 15.61 17.96
CA ASN A 279 -2.43 15.58 18.34
C ASN A 279 -1.50 15.20 17.18
N ASN A 280 -1.86 14.22 16.36
CA ASN A 280 -0.99 13.74 15.28
C ASN A 280 -1.18 14.47 13.95
N PHE A 281 -2.27 15.24 13.79
CA PHE A 281 -2.54 15.99 12.56
C PHE A 281 -2.58 17.50 12.80
N LYS A 282 -3.49 18.00 13.64
CA LYS A 282 -3.68 19.46 13.78
C LYS A 282 -2.51 20.17 14.48
N ASP A 283 -1.89 19.56 15.48
CA ASP A 283 -0.75 20.19 16.18
C ASP A 283 0.49 20.39 15.30
N GLY A 284 0.76 19.47 14.37
CA GLY A 284 1.85 19.64 13.40
C GLY A 284 1.58 20.78 12.40
N ILE A 285 0.32 20.98 12.01
CA ILE A 285 -0.08 22.12 11.17
C ILE A 285 0.05 23.43 11.94
N LYS A 286 -0.37 23.48 13.22
CA LYS A 286 -0.32 24.68 14.05
C LYS A 286 1.06 25.33 14.11
N GLN A 287 2.11 24.52 14.12
CA GLN A 287 3.49 24.98 14.22
C GLN A 287 4.03 25.48 12.88
N ASN A 288 3.64 24.82 11.78
CA ASN A 288 4.27 24.99 10.48
C ASN A 288 3.43 25.82 9.47
N ASP A 289 2.12 25.82 9.62
CA ASP A 289 1.17 26.61 8.82
C ASP A 289 0.05 27.20 9.71
N PRO A 290 0.35 28.27 10.49
CA PRO A 290 -0.62 28.85 11.42
C PRO A 290 -1.86 29.45 10.74
N GLU A 291 -1.73 29.90 9.49
CA GLU A 291 -2.85 30.46 8.72
C GLU A 291 -3.84 29.35 8.34
N PHE A 292 -3.33 28.22 7.81
CA PHE A 292 -4.19 27.07 7.54
C PHE A 292 -4.76 26.47 8.82
N TYR A 293 -3.97 26.38 9.90
CA TYR A 293 -4.47 25.93 11.21
C TYR A 293 -5.63 26.79 11.70
N ALA A 294 -5.56 28.12 11.59
CA ALA A 294 -6.64 29.01 12.01
C ALA A 294 -7.98 28.74 11.29
N ARG A 295 -7.92 28.21 10.06
CA ARG A 295 -9.10 27.80 9.28
C ARG A 295 -9.69 26.47 9.74
N ILE A 296 -8.86 25.53 10.20
CA ILE A 296 -9.30 24.14 10.52
C ILE A 296 -9.38 23.84 12.03
N LYS A 297 -8.90 24.73 12.90
CA LYS A 297 -8.73 24.47 14.35
C LYS A 297 -9.99 23.94 15.04
N ASP A 298 -11.15 24.47 14.66
CA ASP A 298 -12.45 24.15 15.26
C ASP A 298 -13.17 23.02 14.50
N MET A 299 -12.59 22.52 13.40
CA MET A 299 -13.17 21.44 12.58
C MET A 299 -12.87 20.09 13.19
N GLN A 300 -13.89 19.22 13.16
CA GLN A 300 -13.73 17.78 13.35
C GLN A 300 -13.14 17.13 12.09
N MET A 301 -12.72 15.87 12.21
CA MET A 301 -12.14 15.11 11.10
C MET A 301 -13.06 15.08 9.87
N GLU A 302 -14.35 14.82 10.07
CA GLU A 302 -15.36 14.80 9.01
C GLU A 302 -15.45 16.14 8.27
N GLU A 303 -15.52 17.25 9.01
CA GLU A 303 -15.64 18.59 8.42
C GLU A 303 -14.38 18.98 7.64
N PHE A 304 -13.20 18.59 8.15
CA PHE A 304 -11.95 18.75 7.44
C PHE A 304 -11.92 17.93 6.14
N VAL A 305 -12.34 16.67 6.19
CA VAL A 305 -12.38 15.81 5.00
C VAL A 305 -13.34 16.38 3.96
N ASP A 306 -14.56 16.76 4.36
CA ASP A 306 -15.55 17.34 3.45
C ASP A 306 -15.03 18.62 2.78
N LEU A 307 -14.34 19.47 3.55
CA LEU A 307 -13.71 20.68 3.03
C LEU A 307 -12.68 20.35 1.94
N MET A 308 -11.80 19.39 2.20
CA MET A 308 -10.70 19.05 1.29
C MET A 308 -11.17 18.26 0.07
N MET A 309 -12.08 17.30 0.25
CA MET A 309 -12.71 16.55 -0.84
C MET A 309 -13.52 17.49 -1.75
N GLY A 310 -14.37 18.34 -1.17
CA GLY A 310 -15.16 19.30 -1.94
C GLY A 310 -14.31 20.35 -2.67
N MET A 311 -13.08 20.64 -2.22
CA MET A 311 -12.14 21.46 -3.01
C MET A 311 -11.64 20.74 -4.26
N ARG A 312 -11.43 19.43 -4.20
CA ARG A 312 -10.98 18.62 -5.34
C ARG A 312 -12.10 18.36 -6.35
N GLU A 313 -13.28 18.03 -5.87
CA GLU A 313 -14.45 17.68 -6.70
C GLU A 313 -15.00 18.86 -7.52
N ARG A 314 -14.66 20.11 -7.15
CA ARG A 314 -15.09 21.32 -7.87
C ARG A 314 -14.29 21.64 -9.14
N ARG A 315 -13.25 20.87 -9.45
CA ARG A 315 -12.39 21.09 -10.62
C ARG A 315 -12.33 19.83 -11.46
N ASP A 316 -12.18 20.01 -12.77
CA ASP A 316 -11.83 18.89 -13.64
C ASP A 316 -10.56 18.19 -13.13
N ALA A 317 -10.53 16.86 -13.24
CA ALA A 317 -9.46 16.05 -12.68
C ALA A 317 -8.08 16.37 -13.29
N PHE A 318 -7.99 16.59 -14.60
CA PHE A 318 -6.74 16.91 -15.26
C PHE A 318 -6.34 18.37 -15.10
N GLU A 319 -7.30 19.29 -15.02
CA GLU A 319 -7.04 20.68 -14.61
C GLU A 319 -6.49 20.76 -13.17
N LEU A 320 -7.06 19.97 -12.25
CA LEU A 320 -6.56 19.86 -10.88
C LEU A 320 -5.16 19.24 -10.86
N LEU A 321 -4.93 18.16 -11.61
CA LEU A 321 -3.61 17.53 -11.72
C LEU A 321 -2.56 18.53 -12.20
N GLN A 322 -2.87 19.35 -13.21
CA GLN A 322 -1.97 20.40 -13.70
C GLN A 322 -1.71 21.47 -12.63
N ALA A 323 -2.74 21.92 -11.91
CA ALA A 323 -2.56 22.90 -10.83
C ALA A 323 -1.70 22.36 -9.68
N GLU A 324 -1.89 21.09 -9.30
CA GLU A 324 -1.08 20.43 -8.29
C GLU A 324 0.35 20.15 -8.79
N TYR A 325 0.53 19.91 -10.09
CA TYR A 325 1.86 19.77 -10.70
C TYR A 325 2.69 21.04 -10.49
N ASP A 326 2.09 22.20 -10.76
CA ASP A 326 2.75 23.49 -10.60
C ASP A 326 2.99 23.84 -9.12
N GLU A 327 2.06 23.47 -8.23
CA GLU A 327 2.23 23.60 -6.77
C GLU A 327 3.40 22.75 -6.27
N ALA A 328 3.44 21.49 -6.67
CA ALA A 328 4.52 20.57 -6.34
C ALA A 328 5.87 21.05 -6.88
N GLU A 329 5.93 21.58 -8.11
CA GLU A 329 7.17 22.14 -8.66
C GLU A 329 7.69 23.30 -7.81
N ARG A 330 6.80 24.22 -7.38
CA ARG A 330 7.17 25.32 -6.48
C ARG A 330 7.66 24.80 -5.13
N SER A 331 6.94 23.83 -4.54
CA SER A 331 7.30 23.20 -3.27
C SER A 331 8.71 22.58 -3.34
N ILE A 332 8.98 21.76 -4.36
CA ILE A 332 10.28 21.09 -4.56
C ILE A 332 11.40 22.11 -4.79
N LYS A 333 11.13 23.14 -5.62
CA LYS A 333 12.14 24.17 -5.95
C LYS A 333 12.51 25.03 -4.75
N LYS A 334 11.52 25.38 -3.91
CA LYS A 334 11.73 26.20 -2.73
C LYS A 334 12.16 25.41 -1.50
N ARG A 335 11.96 24.09 -1.51
CA ARG A 335 12.08 23.22 -0.32
C ARG A 335 11.15 23.70 0.79
N GLU A 336 9.88 23.80 0.44
CA GLU A 336 8.80 24.18 1.36
C GLU A 336 7.69 23.14 1.23
N SER A 337 7.29 22.53 2.34
CA SER A 337 6.23 21.52 2.35
C SER A 337 4.83 22.09 2.12
N ILE A 338 3.91 21.20 1.74
CA ILE A 338 2.46 21.43 1.75
C ILE A 338 1.94 20.76 3.02
N TYR A 339 2.04 21.46 4.14
CA TYR A 339 1.98 20.87 5.48
C TYR A 339 0.73 20.03 5.76
N TRP A 340 -0.46 20.42 5.30
CA TRP A 340 -1.64 19.58 5.53
C TRP A 340 -1.57 18.22 4.80
N LYS A 341 -0.92 18.16 3.62
CA LYS A 341 -0.70 16.89 2.89
C LYS A 341 0.36 16.02 3.57
N GLU A 342 1.40 16.66 4.11
CA GLU A 342 2.45 15.98 4.88
C GLU A 342 1.90 15.43 6.20
N MET A 343 1.19 16.25 6.97
CA MET A 343 0.57 15.86 8.22
C MET A 343 -0.48 14.76 8.02
N LEU A 344 -1.17 14.72 6.86
CA LEU A 344 -2.05 13.62 6.53
C LEU A 344 -1.28 12.30 6.31
N GLY A 345 -0.08 12.36 5.72
CA GLY A 345 0.84 11.22 5.63
C GLY A 345 1.30 10.73 7.01
N ILE A 346 1.68 11.68 7.89
CA ILE A 346 2.04 11.39 9.29
C ILE A 346 0.86 10.75 10.04
N LEU A 347 -0.35 11.29 9.90
CA LEU A 347 -1.56 10.72 10.51
C LEU A 347 -1.81 9.29 10.03
N SER A 348 -1.68 9.03 8.72
CA SER A 348 -1.83 7.69 8.13
C SER A 348 -0.86 6.69 8.77
N PHE A 349 0.43 7.07 8.83
CA PHE A 349 1.46 6.26 9.47
C PHE A 349 1.18 6.05 10.96
N ALA A 350 0.82 7.11 11.68
CA ALA A 350 0.59 7.09 13.13
C ALA A 350 -0.59 6.21 13.53
N MET A 351 -1.62 6.09 12.68
CA MET A 351 -2.79 5.24 12.93
C MET A 351 -2.50 3.75 12.75
N ASN A 352 -1.47 3.36 12.00
CA ASN A 352 -1.17 1.95 11.75
C ASN A 352 -1.04 1.14 13.04
N TYR A 353 -0.39 1.68 14.07
CA TYR A 353 -0.16 0.95 15.31
C TYR A 353 -1.36 0.93 16.27
N PRO A 354 -2.00 2.07 16.59
CA PRO A 354 -3.09 2.13 17.54
C PRO A 354 -4.48 1.84 16.95
N ALA A 355 -4.65 1.66 15.64
CA ALA A 355 -5.96 1.43 15.01
C ALA A 355 -6.75 0.27 15.62
N LYS A 356 -6.07 -0.76 16.15
CA LYS A 356 -6.69 -1.87 16.89
C LYS A 356 -7.28 -1.50 18.25
N TYR A 357 -6.97 -0.31 18.75
CA TYR A 357 -7.52 0.25 19.99
C TYR A 357 -8.67 1.21 19.74
N PHE A 358 -9.02 1.49 18.48
CA PHE A 358 -10.23 2.22 18.16
C PHE A 358 -11.47 1.41 18.50
N SER A 359 -12.54 2.12 18.85
CA SER A 359 -13.87 1.51 18.87
C SER A 359 -14.28 1.11 17.46
N ALA A 360 -15.27 0.22 17.34
CA ALA A 360 -15.85 -0.12 16.05
C ALA A 360 -16.40 1.11 15.31
N GLU A 361 -16.99 2.05 16.06
CA GLU A 361 -17.54 3.30 15.58
C GLU A 361 -16.45 4.18 14.95
N ASP A 362 -15.34 4.36 15.66
CA ASP A 362 -14.20 5.15 15.17
C ASP A 362 -13.53 4.48 13.97
N MET A 363 -13.41 3.16 13.95
CA MET A 363 -12.91 2.45 12.77
C MET A 363 -13.82 2.66 11.54
N LEU A 364 -15.15 2.65 11.74
CA LEU A 364 -16.08 2.96 10.66
C LEU A 364 -15.93 4.41 10.16
N ARG A 365 -15.70 5.36 11.06
CA ARG A 365 -15.38 6.76 10.71
C ARG A 365 -14.09 6.84 9.89
N VAL A 366 -13.02 6.16 10.32
CA VAL A 366 -11.74 6.09 9.57
C VAL A 366 -11.98 5.54 8.17
N GLN A 367 -12.61 4.37 8.06
CA GLN A 367 -12.81 3.68 6.77
C GLN A 367 -13.70 4.46 5.81
N LYS A 368 -14.78 5.05 6.31
CA LYS A 368 -15.78 5.73 5.49
C LYS A 368 -15.34 7.14 5.10
N THR A 369 -14.74 7.88 6.03
CA THR A 369 -14.49 9.31 5.89
C THR A 369 -13.03 9.60 5.57
N LEU A 370 -12.10 9.14 6.39
CA LEU A 370 -10.69 9.55 6.30
C LEU A 370 -9.91 8.80 5.21
N MET A 371 -10.11 7.48 5.10
CA MET A 371 -9.37 6.64 4.16
C MET A 371 -9.52 7.06 2.69
N PRO A 372 -10.69 7.49 2.19
CA PRO A 372 -10.81 8.05 0.84
C PRO A 372 -9.86 9.23 0.59
N LEU A 373 -9.81 10.21 1.51
CA LEU A 373 -8.93 11.36 1.37
C LEU A 373 -7.45 10.94 1.44
N ILE A 374 -7.09 10.08 2.40
CA ILE A 374 -5.74 9.52 2.52
C ILE A 374 -5.33 8.88 1.19
N SER A 375 -6.12 7.94 0.67
CA SER A 375 -5.80 7.17 -0.54
C SER A 375 -5.51 8.05 -1.77
N ILE A 376 -6.13 9.23 -1.85
CA ILE A 376 -5.94 10.18 -2.94
C ILE A 376 -4.72 11.06 -2.67
N VAL A 377 -4.56 11.57 -1.45
CA VAL A 377 -3.56 12.61 -1.14
C VAL A 377 -2.17 12.03 -0.90
N ILE A 378 -2.05 10.92 -0.19
CA ILE A 378 -0.74 10.37 0.23
C ILE A 378 -0.09 9.47 -0.83
N ALA A 379 -0.74 9.28 -1.98
CA ALA A 379 -0.19 8.52 -3.09
C ALA A 379 1.15 9.10 -3.60
N TYR A 380 1.32 10.43 -3.45
CA TYR A 380 2.53 11.18 -3.84
C TYR A 380 2.99 10.83 -5.26
N VAL A 381 2.14 11.12 -6.24
CA VAL A 381 2.41 10.83 -7.65
C VAL A 381 3.67 11.59 -8.10
N PRO A 382 4.70 10.91 -8.63
CA PRO A 382 5.88 11.59 -9.11
C PRO A 382 5.59 12.48 -10.32
N GLN A 383 6.30 13.61 -10.43
CA GLN A 383 6.16 14.56 -11.55
C GLN A 383 6.30 13.90 -12.93
N SER A 384 7.19 12.94 -13.10
CA SER A 384 7.34 12.24 -14.39
C SER A 384 6.11 11.41 -14.77
N SER A 385 5.46 10.74 -13.81
CA SER A 385 4.20 10.02 -14.05
C SER A 385 3.08 10.98 -14.42
N ALA A 386 2.91 12.07 -13.67
CA ALA A 386 1.86 13.05 -13.95
C ALA A 386 2.06 13.76 -15.30
N GLY A 387 3.31 14.07 -15.67
CA GLY A 387 3.64 14.63 -16.97
C GLY A 387 3.23 13.72 -18.13
N GLU A 388 3.40 12.40 -17.99
CA GLU A 388 2.91 11.42 -18.97
C GLU A 388 1.38 11.38 -19.03
N MET A 389 0.69 11.42 -17.88
CA MET A 389 -0.78 11.46 -17.84
C MET A 389 -1.33 12.72 -18.52
N LEU A 390 -0.75 13.88 -18.27
CA LEU A 390 -1.13 15.16 -18.89
C LEU A 390 -0.90 15.15 -20.40
N ALA A 391 0.20 14.55 -20.86
CA ALA A 391 0.50 14.39 -22.29
C ALA A 391 -0.52 13.46 -22.98
N LEU A 392 -0.86 12.33 -22.35
CA LEU A 392 -1.86 11.39 -22.84
C LEU A 392 -3.26 12.03 -22.91
N HIS A 393 -3.64 12.78 -21.88
CA HIS A 393 -4.92 13.49 -21.85
C HIS A 393 -4.99 14.58 -22.93
N SER A 394 -3.92 15.36 -23.09
CA SER A 394 -3.81 16.38 -24.15
C SER A 394 -3.91 15.78 -25.56
N ALA A 395 -3.48 14.53 -25.74
CA ALA A 395 -3.60 13.78 -26.99
C ALA A 395 -4.98 13.11 -27.18
N GLY A 396 -5.90 13.22 -26.22
CA GLY A 396 -7.22 12.58 -26.24
C GLY A 396 -7.20 11.08 -25.94
N VAL A 397 -6.07 10.54 -25.47
CA VAL A 397 -5.83 9.10 -25.26
C VAL A 397 -6.17 8.66 -23.85
N LEU A 398 -6.13 9.55 -22.86
CA LEU A 398 -6.46 9.24 -21.47
C LEU A 398 -7.61 10.12 -20.97
N ASP A 399 -8.58 9.49 -20.33
CA ASP A 399 -9.73 10.15 -19.72
C ASP A 399 -10.10 9.49 -18.39
N ILE A 400 -10.94 10.16 -17.59
CA ILE A 400 -11.47 9.66 -16.33
C ILE A 400 -12.97 9.92 -16.22
N VAL A 401 -13.70 8.94 -15.70
CA VAL A 401 -15.14 9.05 -15.42
C VAL A 401 -15.41 8.74 -13.96
N ALA A 402 -16.27 9.56 -13.35
CA ALA A 402 -16.86 9.29 -12.05
C ALA A 402 -17.97 8.23 -12.21
N VAL A 403 -17.79 7.07 -11.58
CA VAL A 403 -18.74 5.95 -11.70
C VAL A 403 -19.65 5.77 -10.50
N GLY A 404 -19.37 6.46 -9.38
CA GLY A 404 -20.17 6.34 -8.16
C GLY A 404 -20.06 4.98 -7.45
N ASP A 405 -20.69 4.90 -6.29
CA ASP A 405 -20.73 3.71 -5.44
C ASP A 405 -21.67 2.60 -5.96
N ASP A 406 -22.62 2.95 -6.83
CA ASP A 406 -23.61 2.06 -7.43
C ASP A 406 -23.12 1.40 -8.73
N SER A 407 -21.89 1.68 -9.17
CA SER A 407 -21.32 1.09 -10.37
C SER A 407 -21.15 -0.43 -10.29
N THR A 408 -21.40 -1.09 -11.42
CA THR A 408 -21.18 -2.53 -11.58
C THR A 408 -20.23 -2.80 -12.72
N ILE A 409 -19.37 -3.81 -12.53
CA ILE A 409 -18.45 -4.32 -13.54
C ILE A 409 -18.65 -5.82 -13.61
N GLU A 410 -19.18 -6.27 -14.74
CA GLU A 410 -19.53 -7.67 -14.95
C GLU A 410 -18.74 -8.22 -16.15
N PRO A 411 -18.08 -9.38 -16.02
CA PRO A 411 -17.50 -10.06 -17.17
C PRO A 411 -18.56 -10.32 -18.23
N ALA A 412 -18.28 -9.97 -19.49
CA ALA A 412 -19.25 -10.10 -20.57
C ALA A 412 -19.13 -11.46 -21.28
N GLU A 413 -20.27 -11.97 -21.78
CA GLU A 413 -20.29 -13.14 -22.67
C GLU A 413 -19.57 -12.78 -23.98
N GLY A 414 -18.43 -13.43 -24.25
CA GLY A 414 -17.58 -13.13 -25.41
C GLY A 414 -16.29 -12.38 -25.10
N GLY A 415 -15.99 -12.11 -23.82
CA GLY A 415 -14.75 -11.44 -23.39
C GLY A 415 -14.99 -10.01 -22.94
N GLY A 416 -14.02 -9.42 -22.24
CA GLY A 416 -14.08 -8.07 -21.71
C GLY A 416 -15.06 -7.93 -20.54
N VAL A 417 -15.58 -6.71 -20.36
CA VAL A 417 -16.54 -6.37 -19.31
C VAL A 417 -17.65 -5.46 -19.81
N THR A 418 -18.77 -5.49 -19.11
CA THR A 418 -19.79 -4.45 -19.16
C THR A 418 -19.69 -3.61 -17.90
N VAL A 419 -19.49 -2.30 -18.07
CA VAL A 419 -19.49 -1.33 -16.98
C VAL A 419 -20.83 -0.58 -17.00
N THR A 420 -21.54 -0.60 -15.88
CA THR A 420 -22.77 0.17 -15.69
C THR A 420 -22.58 1.16 -14.55
N TYR A 421 -22.96 2.41 -14.75
CA TYR A 421 -22.86 3.47 -13.74
C TYR A 421 -23.86 4.59 -14.03
N THR A 422 -24.11 5.43 -13.02
CA THR A 422 -24.89 6.66 -13.17
C THR A 422 -23.92 7.82 -13.42
N ASP A 423 -24.08 8.54 -14.53
CA ASP A 423 -23.26 9.72 -14.82
C ASP A 423 -23.63 10.93 -13.96
N GLU A 424 -22.85 12.00 -14.06
CA GLU A 424 -23.06 13.24 -13.28
C GLU A 424 -24.39 13.94 -13.58
N ASP A 425 -24.97 13.70 -14.77
CA ASP A 425 -26.28 14.21 -15.19
C ASP A 425 -27.45 13.34 -14.67
N GLY A 426 -27.15 12.26 -13.92
CA GLY A 426 -28.12 11.31 -13.39
C GLY A 426 -28.61 10.27 -14.41
N GLY A 427 -27.95 10.18 -15.57
CA GLY A 427 -28.24 9.21 -16.63
C GLY A 427 -27.52 7.88 -16.40
N GLN A 428 -28.26 6.78 -16.46
CA GLN A 428 -27.63 5.45 -16.45
C GLN A 428 -26.86 5.21 -17.76
N LYS A 429 -25.59 4.87 -17.64
CA LYS A 429 -24.70 4.47 -18.73
C LYS A 429 -24.36 3.01 -18.59
N THR A 430 -24.41 2.29 -19.71
CA THR A 430 -23.90 0.93 -19.82
C THR A 430 -22.99 0.89 -21.03
N LYS A 431 -21.73 0.48 -20.83
CA LYS A 431 -20.73 0.40 -21.91
C LYS A 431 -19.95 -0.89 -21.82
N HIS A 432 -19.79 -1.54 -22.96
CA HIS A 432 -18.94 -2.72 -23.09
C HIS A 432 -17.51 -2.31 -23.46
N TYR A 433 -16.53 -2.97 -22.84
CA TYR A 433 -15.12 -2.83 -23.12
C TYR A 433 -14.50 -4.18 -23.42
N ALA A 434 -13.87 -4.31 -24.59
CA ALA A 434 -13.16 -5.52 -25.00
C ALA A 434 -11.90 -5.78 -24.16
N THR A 435 -11.37 -4.76 -23.48
CA THR A 435 -10.21 -4.88 -22.61
C THR A 435 -10.44 -4.14 -21.30
N PHE A 436 -10.17 -4.83 -20.19
CA PHE A 436 -10.38 -4.34 -18.85
C PHE A 436 -9.20 -4.69 -17.95
N VAL A 437 -8.70 -3.72 -17.20
CA VAL A 437 -7.65 -3.90 -16.20
C VAL A 437 -8.13 -3.41 -14.84
N ASP A 438 -8.25 -4.32 -13.87
CA ASP A 438 -8.57 -3.94 -12.49
C ASP A 438 -7.33 -3.33 -11.82
N CYS A 439 -7.40 -2.05 -11.43
CA CYS A 439 -6.29 -1.29 -10.88
C CYS A 439 -6.60 -0.66 -9.51
N ILE A 440 -7.53 -1.24 -8.74
CA ILE A 440 -7.90 -0.75 -7.40
C ILE A 440 -6.82 -0.97 -6.33
N GLY A 441 -5.65 -1.48 -6.70
CA GLY A 441 -4.61 -1.87 -5.74
C GLY A 441 -4.93 -3.22 -5.08
N GLN A 442 -4.05 -3.65 -4.17
CA GLN A 442 -4.31 -4.88 -3.41
C GLN A 442 -5.25 -4.56 -2.24
N PRO A 443 -6.46 -5.15 -2.20
CA PRO A 443 -7.33 -5.00 -1.04
C PRO A 443 -6.77 -5.80 0.15
N HIS A 444 -7.16 -5.38 1.36
CA HIS A 444 -7.00 -6.23 2.54
C HIS A 444 -7.78 -7.53 2.33
N LEU A 445 -7.20 -8.66 2.73
CA LEU A 445 -7.83 -9.96 2.58
C LEU A 445 -8.93 -10.13 3.64
N ALA A 446 -10.03 -10.75 3.25
CA ALA A 446 -10.95 -11.32 4.22
C ALA A 446 -10.26 -12.48 4.95
N PHE A 447 -10.69 -12.77 6.17
CA PHE A 447 -10.17 -13.90 6.95
C PHE A 447 -10.28 -15.24 6.19
N SER A 448 -11.34 -15.43 5.39
CA SER A 448 -11.55 -16.62 4.56
C SER A 448 -10.49 -16.81 3.46
N ASP A 449 -9.85 -15.73 3.04
CA ASP A 449 -8.93 -15.70 1.91
C ASP A 449 -7.48 -15.91 2.34
N ILE A 450 -7.22 -16.03 3.66
CA ILE A 450 -5.90 -16.36 4.19
C ILE A 450 -5.44 -17.72 3.62
N PRO A 451 -4.21 -17.80 3.06
CA PRO A 451 -3.77 -18.98 2.31
C PRO A 451 -3.33 -20.15 3.19
N TYR A 452 -3.06 -19.93 4.48
CA TYR A 452 -2.61 -20.96 5.42
C TYR A 452 -3.79 -21.65 6.09
N LYS A 453 -4.34 -22.67 5.42
CA LYS A 453 -5.60 -23.32 5.82
C LYS A 453 -5.50 -24.02 7.17
N SER A 454 -4.39 -24.69 7.47
CA SER A 454 -4.24 -25.34 8.78
C SER A 454 -4.33 -24.34 9.93
N LEU A 455 -3.70 -23.16 9.81
CA LEU A 455 -3.79 -22.12 10.84
C LEU A 455 -5.23 -21.58 11.04
N VAL A 456 -6.02 -21.52 9.97
CA VAL A 456 -7.41 -21.05 10.02
C VAL A 456 -8.34 -22.12 10.59
N ASP A 457 -8.26 -23.34 10.07
CA ASP A 457 -9.18 -24.43 10.40
C ASP A 457 -8.97 -24.93 11.84
N GLU A 458 -7.73 -24.91 12.33
CA GLU A 458 -7.36 -25.27 13.70
C GLU A 458 -7.53 -24.12 14.70
N ARG A 459 -8.06 -22.97 14.27
CA ARG A 459 -8.27 -21.75 15.09
C ARG A 459 -7.00 -21.19 15.71
N VAL A 460 -5.85 -21.40 15.08
CA VAL A 460 -4.57 -20.76 15.45
C VAL A 460 -4.61 -19.28 15.08
N LEU A 461 -5.33 -18.92 14.02
CA LEU A 461 -5.68 -17.54 13.66
C LEU A 461 -7.15 -17.28 13.94
N THR A 462 -7.45 -16.04 14.27
CA THR A 462 -8.83 -15.55 14.40
C THR A 462 -9.08 -14.31 13.56
N PRO A 463 -10.34 -14.06 13.15
CA PRO A 463 -10.70 -12.81 12.51
C PRO A 463 -10.39 -11.61 13.41
N ALA A 464 -9.86 -10.54 12.81
CA ALA A 464 -9.70 -9.26 13.52
C ALA A 464 -11.09 -8.67 13.86
N LYS A 465 -11.26 -8.26 15.12
CA LYS A 465 -12.52 -7.70 15.63
C LYS A 465 -12.27 -6.47 16.50
N LEU A 466 -13.12 -5.47 16.35
CA LEU A 466 -13.12 -4.26 17.18
C LEU A 466 -14.42 -4.17 17.95
N LYS A 467 -14.31 -3.84 19.24
CA LYS A 467 -15.47 -3.75 20.13
C LYS A 467 -16.21 -2.43 19.90
N PHE A 468 -17.53 -2.46 19.90
CA PHE A 468 -18.34 -1.24 19.96
C PHE A 468 -18.25 -0.62 21.35
N SER A 469 -18.01 0.69 21.40
CA SER A 469 -17.98 1.44 22.65
C SER A 469 -19.39 1.72 23.19
N ASP A 470 -20.35 1.96 22.30
CA ASP A 470 -21.77 2.11 22.57
C ASP A 470 -22.54 0.84 22.17
N PRO A 471 -23.10 0.09 23.14
CA PRO A 471 -23.92 -1.08 22.85
C PRO A 471 -25.14 -0.80 21.97
N ASN A 472 -25.71 0.42 22.01
CA ASN A 472 -26.84 0.77 21.16
C ASN A 472 -26.42 0.88 19.70
N ALA A 473 -25.28 1.54 19.42
CA ALA A 473 -24.69 1.59 18.09
C ALA A 473 -24.40 0.17 17.55
N GLY A 474 -23.86 -0.72 18.39
CA GLY A 474 -23.63 -2.12 18.03
C GLY A 474 -24.93 -2.88 17.73
N GLN A 475 -25.97 -2.67 18.54
CA GLN A 475 -27.29 -3.25 18.31
C GLN A 475 -27.93 -2.77 17.01
N ASP A 476 -27.87 -1.46 16.73
CA ASP A 476 -28.40 -0.86 15.51
C ASP A 476 -27.65 -1.34 14.27
N ALA A 477 -26.33 -1.47 14.35
CA ALA A 477 -25.52 -1.99 13.26
C ALA A 477 -25.85 -3.48 12.99
N LEU A 478 -26.03 -4.29 14.03
CA LEU A 478 -26.47 -5.68 13.89
C LEU A 478 -27.89 -5.76 13.30
N ALA A 479 -28.81 -4.90 13.74
CA ALA A 479 -30.20 -4.87 13.28
C ALA A 479 -30.34 -4.45 11.81
N LYS A 480 -29.40 -3.65 11.29
CA LYS A 480 -29.28 -3.34 9.85
C LYS A 480 -28.78 -4.52 9.01
N ASN A 481 -28.66 -5.72 9.61
CA ASN A 481 -28.09 -6.92 9.01
C ASN A 481 -26.68 -6.69 8.45
N ASP A 482 -25.87 -5.88 9.12
CA ASP A 482 -24.46 -5.78 8.78
C ASP A 482 -23.79 -7.12 9.11
N SER A 483 -23.48 -7.88 8.06
CA SER A 483 -22.87 -9.22 8.16
C SER A 483 -21.49 -9.21 8.82
N LYS A 484 -20.91 -8.02 9.04
CA LYS A 484 -19.65 -7.85 9.75
C LYS A 484 -19.83 -7.73 11.26
N VAL A 485 -21.03 -7.44 11.76
CA VAL A 485 -21.27 -7.25 13.20
C VAL A 485 -21.63 -8.57 13.87
N THR A 486 -20.98 -8.87 14.99
CA THR A 486 -21.24 -10.06 15.79
C THR A 486 -21.51 -9.68 17.24
N LYS A 487 -22.31 -10.48 17.93
CA LYS A 487 -22.55 -10.36 19.38
C LYS A 487 -21.95 -11.56 20.10
N ASP A 488 -21.20 -11.32 21.16
CA ASP A 488 -20.59 -12.40 21.94
C ASP A 488 -21.52 -12.94 23.05
N SER A 489 -21.02 -13.90 23.83
CA SER A 489 -21.77 -14.53 24.93
C SER A 489 -21.98 -13.61 26.14
N THR A 490 -21.20 -12.54 26.27
CA THR A 490 -21.31 -11.54 27.36
C THR A 490 -22.29 -10.42 27.01
N GLY A 491 -22.69 -10.34 25.74
CA GLY A 491 -23.62 -9.36 25.23
C GLY A 491 -22.95 -8.17 24.55
N ASP A 492 -21.63 -8.19 24.44
CA ASP A 492 -20.85 -7.16 23.74
C ASP A 492 -20.96 -7.33 22.22
N TYR A 493 -20.91 -6.20 21.51
CA TYR A 493 -20.97 -6.14 20.06
C TYR A 493 -19.58 -5.88 19.47
N TYR A 494 -19.28 -6.52 18.34
CA TYR A 494 -17.99 -6.40 17.65
C TYR A 494 -18.17 -6.25 16.15
N LEU A 495 -17.38 -5.36 15.56
CA LEU A 495 -17.20 -5.23 14.12
C LEU A 495 -16.06 -6.14 13.66
N THR A 496 -16.34 -7.02 12.73
CA THR A 496 -15.32 -7.82 12.03
C THR A 496 -14.65 -6.96 10.97
N VAL A 497 -13.34 -6.78 11.10
CA VAL A 497 -12.51 -6.01 10.16
C VAL A 497 -11.63 -6.96 9.34
N PRO A 498 -11.07 -6.54 8.19
CA PRO A 498 -10.27 -7.41 7.33
C PRO A 498 -9.06 -8.03 8.05
N GLY A 499 -8.63 -9.20 7.58
CA GLY A 499 -7.44 -9.87 8.09
C GLY A 499 -7.64 -10.63 9.42
N VAL A 500 -6.53 -10.81 10.13
CA VAL A 500 -6.39 -11.64 11.33
C VAL A 500 -6.05 -10.79 12.55
N ALA A 501 -6.47 -11.25 13.72
CA ALA A 501 -6.12 -10.60 14.98
C ALA A 501 -4.62 -10.82 15.29
N ILE A 502 -3.95 -9.71 15.61
CA ILE A 502 -2.57 -9.67 16.08
C ILE A 502 -2.46 -8.78 17.33
N ASN A 503 -1.44 -9.02 18.14
CA ASN A 503 -1.11 -8.11 19.24
C ASN A 503 -0.11 -7.01 18.82
N ASP A 504 0.35 -6.22 19.79
CA ASP A 504 1.32 -5.14 19.59
C ASP A 504 2.70 -5.55 19.08
N SER A 505 3.03 -6.84 19.20
CA SER A 505 4.28 -7.42 18.73
C SER A 505 4.09 -8.26 17.47
N PHE A 506 2.93 -8.13 16.81
CA PHE A 506 2.53 -8.89 15.62
C PHE A 506 2.40 -10.41 15.85
N GLU A 507 2.32 -10.86 17.11
CA GLU A 507 2.01 -12.26 17.42
C GLU A 507 0.55 -12.55 17.03
N ALA A 508 0.33 -13.72 16.44
CA ALA A 508 -1.02 -14.17 16.11
C ALA A 508 -1.86 -14.37 17.37
N VAL A 509 -3.17 -14.14 17.27
CA VAL A 509 -4.14 -14.37 18.35
C VAL A 509 -5.05 -15.56 17.99
N ASP A 510 -5.09 -16.55 18.86
CA ASP A 510 -5.84 -17.79 18.64
C ASP A 510 -7.34 -17.67 18.96
N GLY A 511 -8.08 -18.75 18.70
CA GLY A 511 -9.52 -18.90 18.94
C GLY A 511 -9.99 -18.63 20.37
N TYR A 512 -9.06 -18.63 21.33
CA TYR A 512 -9.31 -18.44 22.76
C TYR A 512 -8.81 -17.08 23.25
N GLY A 513 -8.27 -16.24 22.35
CA GLY A 513 -7.71 -14.93 22.68
C GLY A 513 -6.29 -14.99 23.23
N ALA A 514 -5.62 -16.14 23.18
CA ALA A 514 -4.24 -16.28 23.62
C ALA A 514 -3.26 -15.86 22.52
N PHE A 515 -2.13 -15.29 22.94
CA PHE A 515 -1.06 -14.91 22.02
C PHE A 515 -0.22 -16.13 21.65
N ASN A 516 0.02 -16.29 20.35
CA ASN A 516 0.88 -17.34 19.82
C ASN A 516 2.28 -16.78 19.54
N GLY A 517 3.17 -16.90 20.53
CA GLY A 517 4.55 -16.42 20.41
C GLY A 517 5.44 -17.19 19.45
N ARG A 518 4.92 -18.23 18.79
CA ARG A 518 5.59 -18.94 17.70
C ARG A 518 5.26 -18.33 16.33
N ILE A 519 4.14 -17.62 16.15
CA ILE A 519 3.70 -17.10 14.84
C ILE A 519 3.59 -15.58 14.85
N TYR A 520 4.35 -14.94 13.96
CA TYR A 520 4.33 -13.48 13.76
C TYR A 520 3.84 -13.15 12.35
N ILE A 521 2.94 -12.17 12.21
CA ILE A 521 2.31 -11.84 10.93
C ILE A 521 2.61 -10.39 10.58
N LEU A 522 3.49 -10.19 9.60
CA LEU A 522 3.90 -8.86 9.11
C LEU A 522 3.40 -8.58 7.69
N ALA A 523 2.74 -9.55 7.04
CA ALA A 523 2.12 -9.34 5.75
C ALA A 523 0.89 -8.44 5.90
N VAL A 524 1.05 -7.15 5.58
CA VAL A 524 0.00 -6.13 5.72
C VAL A 524 -1.36 -6.52 5.13
N PRO A 525 -1.45 -7.18 3.95
CA PRO A 525 -2.73 -7.63 3.45
C PRO A 525 -3.50 -8.58 4.39
N TYR A 526 -2.82 -9.22 5.34
CA TYR A 526 -3.40 -10.13 6.31
C TYR A 526 -3.77 -9.44 7.63
N ILE A 527 -3.34 -8.21 7.88
CA ILE A 527 -3.54 -7.47 9.15
C ILE A 527 -4.21 -6.10 8.95
N GLY A 528 -4.75 -5.85 7.76
CA GLY A 528 -5.30 -4.55 7.37
C GLY A 528 -6.47 -4.02 8.21
N GLY A 529 -7.13 -4.87 8.99
CA GLY A 529 -8.13 -4.43 9.96
C GLY A 529 -7.55 -3.75 11.20
N PHE A 530 -6.32 -4.08 11.58
CA PHE A 530 -5.60 -3.49 12.71
C PHE A 530 -4.50 -2.52 12.28
N ASN A 531 -4.14 -2.51 10.99
CA ASN A 531 -3.16 -1.63 10.38
C ASN A 531 -3.76 -1.08 9.05
N PRO A 532 -4.57 -0.01 9.10
CA PRO A 532 -5.39 0.41 7.95
C PRO A 532 -4.62 1.10 6.82
N ASP A 533 -3.38 1.54 7.06
CA ASP A 533 -2.57 2.26 6.07
C ASP A 533 -1.62 1.31 5.28
N TYR A 534 -1.20 1.79 4.12
CA TYR A 534 -0.46 1.02 3.14
C TYR A 534 1.00 0.80 3.57
N SER A 535 1.48 -0.43 3.41
CA SER A 535 2.82 -0.87 3.83
C SER A 535 3.98 -0.11 3.13
N GLY A 536 4.45 0.98 3.73
CA GLY A 536 5.72 1.62 3.37
C GLY A 536 6.95 0.89 3.95
N LEU A 537 8.14 1.29 3.52
CA LEU A 537 9.38 0.76 4.10
C LEU A 537 9.53 1.14 5.58
N ASP A 538 9.05 2.32 5.99
CA ASP A 538 9.05 2.78 7.39
C ASP A 538 8.20 1.86 8.29
N PHE A 539 7.03 1.42 7.82
CA PHE A 539 6.24 0.41 8.53
C PHE A 539 7.04 -0.88 8.73
N GLY A 540 7.68 -1.38 7.67
CA GLY A 540 8.50 -2.59 7.74
C GLY A 540 9.67 -2.45 8.71
N GLU A 541 10.29 -1.27 8.78
CA GLU A 541 11.34 -0.96 9.74
C GLU A 541 10.81 -0.97 11.18
N ALA A 542 9.73 -0.22 11.46
CA ALA A 542 9.15 -0.09 12.79
C ALA A 542 8.59 -1.43 13.31
N ALA A 543 7.82 -2.14 12.47
CA ALA A 543 7.25 -3.44 12.81
C ALA A 543 8.34 -4.48 13.12
N SER A 544 9.45 -4.48 12.36
CA SER A 544 10.55 -5.41 12.61
C SER A 544 11.20 -5.24 13.99
N ALA A 545 11.27 -4.01 14.51
CA ALA A 545 11.83 -3.73 15.82
C ALA A 545 10.93 -4.29 16.95
N LEU A 546 9.61 -4.15 16.80
CA LEU A 546 8.62 -4.68 17.74
C LEU A 546 8.67 -6.22 17.79
N VAL A 547 8.73 -6.85 16.61
CA VAL A 547 8.81 -8.31 16.49
C VAL A 547 10.08 -8.87 17.12
N ILE A 548 11.25 -8.29 16.84
CA ILE A 548 12.49 -8.80 17.44
C ILE A 548 12.53 -8.63 18.95
N LYS A 549 11.99 -7.52 19.48
CA LYS A 549 11.88 -7.33 20.92
C LYS A 549 11.02 -8.41 21.59
N ALA A 550 9.99 -8.90 20.93
CA ALA A 550 9.16 -10.00 21.44
C ALA A 550 9.81 -11.38 21.19
N MET A 551 10.43 -11.57 20.02
CA MET A 551 11.09 -12.83 19.67
C MET A 551 12.26 -13.18 20.59
N MET A 552 12.93 -12.17 21.15
CA MET A 552 14.11 -12.33 22.00
C MET A 552 13.80 -12.29 23.52
N ARG A 553 12.52 -12.20 23.89
CA ARG A 553 12.05 -12.52 25.24
C ARG A 553 11.90 -14.02 25.38
#